data_AF-A0A0D2WHW2-F1
#
_entry.id   AF-A0A0D2WHW2-F1
#
_cell.length_a   1.000
_cell.length_b   1.000
_cell.length_c   1.000
_cell.angle_alpha   90.00
_cell.angle_beta   90.00
_cell.angle_gamma   90.00
#
_symmetry.space_group_name_H-M   'P 1'
#
loop_
_entity.id
_entity.type
_entity.pdbx_description
1 polymer ?
#
loop_
_entity_poly.entity_id
_entity_poly.type
_entity_poly.pdbx_seq_one_letter_code
_entity_poly.pdbx_strand_id
1 'polypeptide(L)'
;MKLPELGDATVASLSRSRLTRLDRAICAFQKISDAGHQEEMASVATASTDALVFSRVLVFSVFNFVRQDEDAIKEALPDFVKTVCHGEHTYLYAQALFHALNLRRLFQEVQLYAVDTKNDSIARHVGLVLNGSPAFPQVTSAVASMLNAKSCTPGDINTLTKCYCPAAPGMPLPTAGSLAAPTMAAGNPPVDPTLIPPIELLRDPDLFSILISALFDPRKPVNPQHRGKYLAILAFAASVYDIPTDSADATNGGLPMDLETAVRTTSSITGKSVRRVLDFYDVTYAALDAAHTICHKHSSSSDLQADMRALCPHLTFPVVAACVLYWIEVALISTHLLSNSFTTSTPPWHLAVLDEIAFQHSLHRPKVFALLQQLFAAEFDLDALVELSLKKAIFDRCIFLLSLDYVIPIVKFARECLVSDRVDLSLIRHFSSEVVEIVDAPYSKQFLDEFLPIVVDQRVVDGFKKGDQTAPFSQFFDSVVHSEQFSHLSEALQTSVKERLEAWRV
;
A
#
# COMPACT_ATOMS: atom_id res chain seq x y z
N MET A 1 -3.95 37.58 6.75
CA MET A 1 -3.58 37.45 5.32
C MET A 1 -4.61 36.49 4.73
N LYS A 2 -5.52 36.98 3.88
CA LYS A 2 -6.65 36.20 3.34
C LYS A 2 -6.10 35.08 2.45
N LEU A 3 -6.55 33.84 2.69
CA LEU A 3 -6.36 32.72 1.77
C LEU A 3 -7.01 33.07 0.41
N PRO A 4 -6.38 32.72 -0.73
CA PRO A 4 -7.05 32.80 -2.01
C PRO A 4 -8.10 31.69 -2.10
N GLU A 5 -9.35 32.07 -2.37
CA GLU A 5 -10.42 31.16 -2.74
C GLU A 5 -10.04 30.48 -4.07
N LEU A 6 -9.63 29.21 -4.00
CA LEU A 6 -9.55 28.34 -5.17
C LEU A 6 -10.98 28.09 -5.64
N GLY A 7 -11.37 28.74 -6.75
CA GLY A 7 -12.73 28.72 -7.25
C GLY A 7 -13.26 27.32 -7.57
N ASP A 8 -14.55 27.12 -7.28
CA ASP A 8 -15.39 25.95 -7.61
C ASP A 8 -15.24 25.46 -9.06
N ALA A 9 -14.80 26.32 -9.99
CA ALA A 9 -14.58 25.99 -11.39
C ALA A 9 -13.45 24.94 -11.60
N THR A 10 -12.44 24.90 -10.73
CA THR A 10 -11.29 23.98 -10.84
C THR A 10 -11.63 22.57 -10.33
N VAL A 11 -12.42 22.46 -9.27
CA VAL A 11 -12.94 21.17 -8.75
C VAL A 11 -14.02 20.61 -9.69
N ALA A 12 -14.84 21.48 -10.29
CA ALA A 12 -15.83 21.11 -11.29
C ALA A 12 -15.21 20.65 -12.64
N SER A 13 -14.04 21.17 -13.02
CA SER A 13 -13.35 20.74 -14.25
C SER A 13 -12.57 19.43 -14.07
N LEU A 14 -11.98 19.21 -12.89
CA LEU A 14 -11.30 17.97 -12.50
C LEU A 14 -12.26 16.77 -12.34
N SER A 15 -13.45 17.02 -11.79
CA SER A 15 -14.53 16.01 -11.74
C SER A 15 -15.05 15.71 -13.15
N ARG A 16 -15.36 16.73 -13.96
CA ARG A 16 -15.80 16.54 -15.35
C ARG A 16 -14.80 15.75 -16.21
N SER A 17 -13.49 15.94 -16.06
CA SER A 17 -12.53 15.22 -16.91
C SER A 17 -12.39 13.72 -16.54
N ARG A 18 -12.39 13.37 -15.24
CA ARG A 18 -12.41 11.97 -14.77
C ARG A 18 -13.71 11.29 -15.16
N LEU A 19 -14.84 12.00 -15.00
CA LEU A 19 -16.15 11.56 -15.45
C LEU A 19 -16.18 11.36 -16.97
N THR A 20 -15.64 12.23 -17.83
CA THR A 20 -15.81 12.07 -19.30
C THR A 20 -15.22 10.80 -19.93
N ARG A 21 -14.20 10.16 -19.36
CA ARG A 21 -13.65 8.89 -19.90
C ARG A 21 -14.38 7.68 -19.32
N LEU A 22 -14.69 7.73 -18.04
CA LEU A 22 -15.48 6.71 -17.35
C LEU A 22 -16.94 6.73 -17.85
N ASP A 23 -17.53 7.90 -18.06
CA ASP A 23 -18.84 8.13 -18.69
C ASP A 23 -18.85 7.73 -20.16
N ARG A 24 -17.75 7.90 -20.90
CA ARG A 24 -17.64 7.36 -22.26
C ARG A 24 -17.58 5.83 -22.26
N ALA A 25 -16.89 5.23 -21.28
CA ALA A 25 -16.89 3.79 -21.07
C ALA A 25 -18.25 3.28 -20.58
N ILE A 26 -18.94 4.01 -19.70
CA ILE A 26 -20.30 3.73 -19.19
C ILE A 26 -21.34 3.91 -20.30
N CYS A 27 -21.21 4.92 -21.17
CA CYS A 27 -22.11 5.15 -22.31
C CYS A 27 -21.88 4.12 -23.43
N ALA A 28 -20.62 3.74 -23.67
CA ALA A 28 -20.30 2.59 -24.52
C ALA A 28 -20.87 1.29 -23.92
N PHE A 29 -20.80 1.14 -22.60
CA PHE A 29 -21.38 0.02 -21.87
C PHE A 29 -22.91 -0.01 -21.95
N GLN A 30 -23.61 1.11 -21.79
CA GLN A 30 -25.07 1.18 -22.00
C GLN A 30 -25.44 0.74 -23.41
N LYS A 31 -24.73 1.23 -24.43
CA LYS A 31 -24.96 0.78 -25.83
C LYS A 31 -24.67 -0.70 -26.08
N ILE A 32 -23.78 -1.31 -25.30
CA ILE A 32 -23.42 -2.74 -25.38
C ILE A 32 -24.37 -3.60 -24.53
N SER A 33 -24.84 -3.07 -23.40
CA SER A 33 -25.81 -3.66 -22.48
C SER A 33 -27.22 -3.67 -23.08
N ASP A 34 -27.60 -2.62 -23.81
CA ASP A 34 -28.86 -2.48 -24.54
C ASP A 34 -28.99 -3.48 -25.70
N ALA A 35 -27.88 -4.15 -26.09
CA ALA A 35 -27.88 -5.22 -27.08
C ALA A 35 -28.33 -6.59 -26.52
N GLY A 36 -28.77 -6.64 -25.24
CA GLY A 36 -29.78 -7.58 -24.76
C GLY A 36 -29.41 -9.05 -24.77
N HIS A 37 -28.37 -9.47 -24.03
CA HIS A 37 -28.24 -10.84 -23.51
C HIS A 37 -27.40 -10.81 -22.22
N GLN A 38 -28.05 -10.71 -21.05
CA GLN A 38 -27.39 -10.58 -19.74
C GLN A 38 -27.38 -11.88 -18.91
N GLU A 39 -27.90 -13.01 -19.44
CA GLU A 39 -28.04 -14.25 -18.65
C GLU A 39 -27.29 -15.48 -19.20
N GLU A 40 -26.68 -15.43 -20.38
CA GLU A 40 -25.80 -16.53 -20.80
C GLU A 40 -24.38 -16.29 -20.27
N MET A 41 -24.16 -16.70 -19.01
CA MET A 41 -22.82 -16.96 -18.50
C MET A 41 -22.20 -18.12 -19.28
N ALA A 42 -21.75 -17.83 -20.51
CA ALA A 42 -20.80 -18.69 -21.20
C ALA A 42 -19.62 -18.90 -20.24
N SER A 43 -19.22 -20.15 -20.01
CA SER A 43 -18.08 -20.45 -19.14
C SER A 43 -16.88 -19.59 -19.56
N VAL A 44 -16.02 -19.19 -18.62
CA VAL A 44 -14.81 -18.38 -18.90
C VAL A 44 -14.02 -18.92 -20.10
N ALA A 45 -13.97 -20.24 -20.26
CA ALA A 45 -13.35 -20.91 -21.40
C ALA A 45 -14.03 -20.59 -22.74
N THR A 46 -15.36 -20.61 -22.78
CA THR A 46 -16.16 -20.27 -23.97
C THR A 46 -16.12 -18.77 -24.28
N ALA A 47 -16.06 -17.91 -23.27
CA ALA A 47 -15.96 -16.46 -23.44
C ALA A 47 -14.58 -16.02 -23.98
N SER A 48 -13.52 -16.77 -23.67
CA SER A 48 -12.14 -16.45 -24.06
C SER A 48 -11.83 -16.63 -25.55
N THR A 49 -12.68 -17.36 -26.30
CA THR A 49 -12.47 -17.63 -27.73
C THR A 49 -12.95 -16.49 -28.63
N ASP A 50 -13.91 -15.68 -28.16
CA ASP A 50 -14.42 -14.50 -28.87
C ASP A 50 -13.99 -13.22 -28.15
N ALA A 51 -13.22 -12.39 -28.85
CA ALA A 51 -12.69 -11.14 -28.31
C ALA A 51 -13.79 -10.16 -27.85
N LEU A 52 -14.95 -10.11 -28.53
CA LEU A 52 -16.04 -9.22 -28.15
C LEU A 52 -16.73 -9.70 -26.88
N VAL A 53 -16.95 -11.01 -26.76
CA VAL A 53 -17.54 -11.62 -25.55
C VAL A 53 -16.59 -11.43 -24.37
N PHE A 54 -15.30 -11.76 -24.54
CA PHE A 54 -14.29 -11.54 -23.51
C PHE A 54 -14.21 -10.08 -23.07
N SER A 55 -14.19 -9.14 -24.02
CA SER A 55 -14.13 -7.71 -23.71
C SER A 55 -15.34 -7.23 -22.92
N ARG A 56 -16.54 -7.77 -23.16
CA ARG A 56 -17.75 -7.43 -22.41
C ARG A 56 -17.67 -7.92 -20.97
N VAL A 57 -17.29 -9.19 -20.79
CA VAL A 57 -17.10 -9.79 -19.46
C VAL A 57 -16.04 -9.02 -18.67
N LEU A 58 -14.89 -8.73 -19.30
CA LEU A 58 -13.79 -8.00 -18.67
C LEU A 58 -14.21 -6.61 -18.21
N VAL A 59 -14.89 -5.83 -19.06
CA VAL A 59 -15.33 -4.47 -18.71
C VAL A 59 -16.36 -4.49 -17.59
N PHE A 60 -17.30 -5.43 -17.62
CA PHE A 60 -18.28 -5.60 -16.54
C PHE A 60 -17.60 -5.94 -15.21
N SER A 61 -16.66 -6.89 -15.22
CA SER A 61 -15.88 -7.22 -14.04
C SER A 61 -15.10 -6.02 -13.52
N VAL A 62 -14.37 -5.29 -14.38
CA VAL A 62 -13.63 -4.08 -13.98
C VAL A 62 -14.55 -3.02 -13.37
N PHE A 63 -15.74 -2.83 -13.93
CA PHE A 63 -16.72 -1.88 -13.39
C PHE A 63 -17.18 -2.26 -11.97
N ASN A 64 -17.42 -3.54 -11.71
CA ASN A 64 -17.76 -4.02 -10.38
C ASN A 64 -16.58 -3.87 -9.41
N PHE A 65 -15.35 -4.19 -9.85
CA PHE A 65 -14.14 -4.04 -9.06
C PHE A 65 -13.89 -2.60 -8.60
N VAL A 66 -14.12 -1.60 -9.46
CA VAL A 66 -13.88 -0.19 -9.12
C VAL A 66 -14.87 0.36 -8.07
N ARG A 67 -16.03 -0.30 -7.90
CA ARG A 67 -17.07 0.12 -6.95
C ARG A 67 -16.99 -0.61 -5.61
N GLN A 68 -16.13 -1.62 -5.50
CA GLN A 68 -15.95 -2.42 -4.31
C GLN A 68 -14.87 -1.84 -3.39
N ASP A 69 -15.03 -2.12 -2.11
CA ASP A 69 -14.11 -1.82 -1.03
C ASP A 69 -12.82 -2.65 -1.20
N GLU A 70 -11.68 -2.20 -0.64
CA GLU A 70 -10.40 -2.94 -0.76
C GLU A 70 -10.48 -4.41 -0.29
N ASP A 71 -11.26 -4.70 0.75
CA ASP A 71 -11.44 -6.07 1.24
C ASP A 71 -12.24 -6.92 0.25
N ALA A 72 -13.34 -6.38 -0.30
CA ALA A 72 -14.13 -7.05 -1.32
C ALA A 72 -13.32 -7.27 -2.61
N ILE A 73 -12.45 -6.32 -2.96
CA ILE A 73 -11.49 -6.47 -4.06
C ILE A 73 -10.56 -7.65 -3.80
N LYS A 74 -9.98 -7.78 -2.59
CA LYS A 74 -9.09 -8.89 -2.23
C LYS A 74 -9.79 -10.25 -2.34
N GLU A 75 -11.05 -10.34 -1.91
CA GLU A 75 -11.84 -11.56 -1.99
C GLU A 75 -12.21 -11.93 -3.44
N ALA A 76 -12.54 -10.94 -4.28
CA ALA A 76 -12.93 -11.17 -5.68
C ALA A 76 -11.72 -11.35 -6.62
N LEU A 77 -10.53 -10.85 -6.25
CA LEU A 77 -9.34 -10.82 -7.09
C LEU A 77 -8.94 -12.21 -7.62
N PRO A 78 -8.92 -13.30 -6.84
CA PRO A 78 -8.57 -14.64 -7.33
C PRO A 78 -9.41 -15.10 -8.53
N ASP A 79 -10.73 -14.94 -8.45
CA ASP A 79 -11.65 -15.36 -9.50
C ASP A 79 -11.54 -14.47 -10.75
N PHE A 80 -11.32 -13.18 -10.53
CA PHE A 80 -11.07 -12.23 -11.61
C PHE A 80 -9.77 -12.54 -12.35
N VAL A 81 -8.67 -12.76 -11.62
CA VAL A 81 -7.39 -13.09 -12.23
C VAL A 81 -7.46 -14.43 -12.95
N LYS A 82 -8.19 -15.42 -12.42
CA LYS A 82 -8.43 -16.69 -13.13
C LYS A 82 -9.12 -16.49 -14.48
N THR A 83 -10.02 -15.50 -14.57
CA THR A 83 -10.71 -15.11 -15.80
C THR A 83 -9.77 -14.40 -16.77
N VAL A 84 -9.00 -13.42 -16.28
CA VAL A 84 -8.05 -12.64 -17.08
C VAL A 84 -6.89 -13.50 -17.59
N CYS A 85 -6.38 -14.39 -16.74
CA CYS A 85 -5.25 -15.28 -17.02
C CYS A 85 -5.71 -16.60 -17.63
N HIS A 86 -6.89 -16.69 -18.27
CA HIS A 86 -7.33 -17.93 -18.90
C HIS A 86 -6.35 -18.40 -19.99
N GLY A 87 -5.81 -17.46 -20.77
CA GLY A 87 -4.75 -17.67 -21.74
C GLY A 87 -3.80 -16.48 -21.82
N GLU A 88 -2.68 -16.64 -22.53
CA GLU A 88 -1.66 -15.57 -22.67
C GLU A 88 -2.20 -14.35 -23.43
N HIS A 89 -3.02 -14.59 -24.45
CA HIS A 89 -3.62 -13.54 -25.28
C HIS A 89 -4.71 -12.75 -24.54
N THR A 90 -5.50 -13.42 -23.68
CA THR A 90 -6.51 -12.77 -22.84
C THR A 90 -5.85 -11.92 -21.75
N TYR A 91 -4.74 -12.40 -21.18
CA TYR A 91 -3.92 -11.63 -20.25
C TYR A 91 -3.31 -10.38 -20.92
N LEU A 92 -2.68 -10.53 -22.09
CA LEU A 92 -2.09 -9.41 -22.83
C LEU A 92 -3.15 -8.35 -23.17
N TYR A 93 -4.31 -8.77 -23.66
CA TYR A 93 -5.43 -7.87 -23.96
C TYR A 93 -5.88 -7.10 -22.72
N ALA A 94 -6.07 -7.80 -21.60
CA ALA A 94 -6.51 -7.18 -20.35
C ALA A 94 -5.47 -6.19 -19.80
N GLN A 95 -4.20 -6.55 -19.76
CA GLN A 95 -3.13 -5.66 -19.29
C GLN A 95 -2.97 -4.43 -20.19
N ALA A 96 -3.08 -4.59 -21.51
CA ALA A 96 -3.07 -3.46 -22.44
C ALA A 96 -4.29 -2.54 -22.21
N LEU A 97 -5.47 -3.09 -21.94
CA LEU A 97 -6.66 -2.32 -21.57
C LEU A 97 -6.45 -1.56 -20.26
N PHE A 98 -5.94 -2.21 -19.22
CA PHE A 98 -5.67 -1.57 -17.93
C PHE A 98 -4.65 -0.45 -18.06
N HIS A 99 -3.60 -0.65 -18.84
CA HIS A 99 -2.60 0.37 -19.15
C HIS A 99 -3.23 1.56 -19.88
N ALA A 100 -4.02 1.32 -20.93
CA ALA A 100 -4.70 2.37 -21.70
C ALA A 100 -5.73 3.17 -20.87
N LEU A 101 -6.43 2.51 -19.95
CA LEU A 101 -7.38 3.12 -19.02
C LEU A 101 -6.72 3.73 -17.77
N ASN A 102 -5.40 3.58 -17.62
CA ASN A 102 -4.61 4.03 -16.47
C ASN A 102 -5.06 3.39 -15.13
N LEU A 103 -5.52 2.13 -15.16
CA LEU A 103 -5.91 1.33 -14.00
C LEU A 103 -4.68 0.66 -13.36
N ARG A 104 -3.69 1.46 -12.95
CA ARG A 104 -2.36 0.98 -12.51
C ARG A 104 -2.41 0.00 -11.35
N ARG A 105 -3.28 0.22 -10.36
CA ARG A 105 -3.42 -0.67 -9.20
C ARG A 105 -3.90 -2.06 -9.62
N LEU A 106 -4.95 -2.12 -10.45
CA LEU A 106 -5.51 -3.37 -10.94
C LEU A 106 -4.53 -4.08 -11.89
N PHE A 107 -3.82 -3.33 -12.73
CA PHE A 107 -2.71 -3.85 -13.54
C PHE A 107 -1.67 -4.58 -12.67
N GLN A 108 -1.20 -3.92 -11.60
CA GLN A 108 -0.18 -4.45 -10.68
C GLN A 108 -0.68 -5.68 -9.92
N GLU A 109 -1.89 -5.63 -9.35
CA GLU A 109 -2.47 -6.74 -8.59
C GLU A 109 -2.68 -7.99 -9.47
N VAL A 110 -3.18 -7.81 -10.70
CA VAL A 110 -3.34 -8.91 -11.65
C VAL A 110 -1.98 -9.47 -12.09
N GLN A 111 -0.98 -8.61 -12.29
CA GLN A 111 0.39 -9.05 -12.62
C GLN A 111 1.02 -9.84 -11.47
N LEU A 112 0.93 -9.34 -10.23
CA LEU A 112 1.45 -10.00 -9.03
C LEU A 112 0.81 -11.38 -8.86
N TYR A 113 -0.51 -11.47 -8.94
CA TYR A 113 -1.22 -12.74 -8.79
C TYR A 113 -0.90 -13.74 -9.93
N ALA A 114 -0.80 -13.27 -11.17
CA ALA A 114 -0.43 -14.12 -12.31
C ALA A 114 0.97 -14.72 -12.15
N VAL A 115 1.90 -13.92 -11.67
CA VAL A 115 3.27 -14.33 -11.36
C VAL A 115 3.30 -15.37 -10.24
N ASP A 116 2.56 -15.16 -9.15
CA ASP A 116 2.59 -16.08 -8.01
C ASP A 116 1.91 -17.42 -8.29
N THR A 117 0.83 -17.42 -9.08
CA THR A 117 0.05 -18.64 -9.36
C THR A 117 0.59 -19.48 -10.52
N LYS A 118 1.13 -18.85 -11.57
CA LYS A 118 1.58 -19.55 -12.79
C LYS A 118 3.09 -19.51 -13.01
N ASN A 119 3.84 -18.83 -12.13
CA ASN A 119 5.27 -18.54 -12.30
C ASN A 119 5.58 -17.97 -13.70
N ASP A 120 4.66 -17.17 -14.22
CA ASP A 120 4.66 -16.80 -15.62
C ASP A 120 5.62 -15.63 -15.86
N SER A 121 6.81 -15.94 -16.38
CA SER A 121 7.78 -14.93 -16.81
C SER A 121 7.20 -14.01 -17.90
N ILE A 122 6.18 -14.46 -18.64
CA ILE A 122 5.50 -13.68 -19.68
C ILE A 122 4.73 -12.53 -19.04
N ALA A 123 4.09 -12.74 -17.89
CA ALA A 123 3.35 -11.70 -17.18
C ALA A 123 4.23 -10.47 -16.86
N ARG A 124 5.45 -10.73 -16.37
CA ARG A 124 6.44 -9.67 -16.12
C ARG A 124 6.94 -9.02 -17.40
N HIS A 125 7.18 -9.83 -18.44
CA HIS A 125 7.64 -9.31 -19.73
C HIS A 125 6.60 -8.38 -20.38
N VAL A 126 5.32 -8.76 -20.35
CA VAL A 126 4.21 -7.93 -20.81
C VAL A 126 4.18 -6.60 -20.05
N GLY A 127 4.34 -6.65 -18.72
CA GLY A 127 4.37 -5.43 -17.90
C GLY A 127 5.50 -4.47 -18.29
N LEU A 128 6.71 -5.01 -18.49
CA LEU A 128 7.88 -4.24 -18.94
C LEU A 128 7.65 -3.64 -20.34
N VAL A 129 7.15 -4.43 -21.28
CA VAL A 129 6.90 -3.99 -22.67
C VAL A 129 5.88 -2.86 -22.71
N LEU A 130 4.77 -2.98 -21.97
CA LEU A 130 3.74 -1.95 -21.90
C LEU A 130 4.25 -0.65 -21.27
N ASN A 131 5.22 -0.72 -20.37
CA ASN A 131 5.88 0.46 -19.77
C ASN A 131 7.01 1.04 -20.64
N GLY A 132 7.15 0.61 -21.90
CA GLY A 132 8.10 1.17 -22.86
C GLY A 132 9.55 0.70 -22.66
N SER A 133 9.76 -0.42 -21.96
CA SER A 133 11.09 -0.98 -21.74
C SER A 133 11.89 -1.30 -23.03
N PRO A 134 11.30 -1.74 -24.16
CA PRO A 134 12.07 -2.12 -25.36
C PRO A 134 12.97 -1.03 -25.92
N ALA A 135 12.68 0.25 -25.65
CA ALA A 135 13.53 1.37 -26.02
C ALA A 135 14.85 1.43 -25.24
N PHE A 136 14.95 0.75 -24.10
CA PHE A 136 16.09 0.77 -23.18
C PHE A 136 16.55 -0.66 -22.85
N PRO A 137 17.31 -1.32 -23.74
CA PRO A 137 17.65 -2.74 -23.60
C PRO A 137 18.52 -3.05 -22.37
N GLN A 138 19.44 -2.15 -22.01
CA GLN A 138 20.31 -2.33 -20.83
C GLN A 138 19.51 -2.31 -19.52
N VAL A 139 18.59 -1.36 -19.38
CA VAL A 139 17.69 -1.25 -18.23
C VAL A 139 16.73 -2.43 -18.19
N THR A 140 16.14 -2.79 -19.32
CA THR A 140 15.21 -3.92 -19.44
C THR A 140 15.87 -5.23 -19.03
N SER A 141 17.09 -5.48 -19.52
CA SER A 141 17.83 -6.71 -19.18
C SER A 141 18.14 -6.77 -17.69
N ALA A 142 18.57 -5.65 -17.08
CA ALA A 142 18.87 -5.60 -15.65
C ALA A 142 17.61 -5.80 -14.80
N VAL A 143 16.52 -5.10 -15.12
CA VAL A 143 15.24 -5.24 -14.39
C VAL A 143 14.67 -6.65 -14.54
N ALA A 144 14.63 -7.20 -15.77
CA ALA A 144 14.15 -8.56 -16.00
C ALA A 144 15.00 -9.61 -15.27
N SER A 145 16.34 -9.45 -15.26
CA SER A 145 17.26 -10.30 -14.50
C SER A 145 16.89 -10.33 -13.01
N MET A 146 16.76 -9.15 -12.39
CA MET A 146 16.44 -9.06 -10.96
C MET A 146 15.06 -9.62 -10.63
N LEU A 147 14.05 -9.33 -11.45
CA LEU A 147 12.68 -9.82 -11.26
C LEU A 147 12.59 -11.35 -11.38
N ASN A 148 13.27 -11.93 -12.37
CA ASN A 148 13.29 -13.38 -12.56
C ASN A 148 14.09 -14.10 -11.46
N ALA A 149 15.21 -13.51 -11.02
CA ALA A 149 16.04 -14.05 -9.95
C ALA A 149 15.48 -13.78 -8.55
N LYS A 150 14.45 -12.93 -8.42
CA LYS A 150 13.91 -12.40 -7.15
C LYS A 150 15.01 -11.87 -6.21
N SER A 151 16.09 -11.34 -6.78
CA SER A 151 17.27 -10.89 -6.07
C SER A 151 18.05 -9.87 -6.89
N CYS A 152 18.76 -8.95 -6.22
CA CYS A 152 19.58 -7.94 -6.88
C CYS A 152 21.04 -8.38 -6.95
N THR A 153 21.61 -8.45 -8.15
CA THR A 153 23.06 -8.59 -8.31
C THR A 153 23.76 -7.23 -8.34
N PRO A 154 25.01 -7.11 -7.85
CA PRO A 154 25.76 -5.87 -7.96
C PRO A 154 25.97 -5.40 -9.40
N GLY A 155 26.00 -6.33 -10.37
CA GLY A 155 26.12 -6.03 -11.80
C GLY A 155 24.90 -5.30 -12.34
N ASP A 156 23.70 -5.79 -12.02
CA ASP A 156 22.43 -5.17 -12.42
C ASP A 156 22.30 -3.76 -11.81
N ILE A 157 22.61 -3.62 -10.53
CA ILE A 157 22.60 -2.33 -9.82
C ILE A 157 23.59 -1.34 -10.42
N ASN A 158 24.80 -1.78 -10.78
CA ASN A 158 25.76 -0.90 -11.46
C ASN A 158 25.23 -0.42 -12.81
N THR A 159 24.56 -1.29 -13.57
CA THR A 159 23.95 -0.94 -14.85
C THR A 159 22.86 0.11 -14.65
N LEU A 160 21.94 -0.12 -13.71
CA LEU A 160 20.87 0.84 -13.40
C LEU A 160 21.41 2.18 -12.88
N THR A 161 22.43 2.15 -12.00
CA THR A 161 23.06 3.37 -11.49
C THR A 161 23.67 4.17 -12.64
N LYS A 162 24.36 3.52 -13.59
CA LYS A 162 24.91 4.22 -14.76
C LYS A 162 23.83 4.84 -15.64
N CYS A 163 22.69 4.17 -15.81
CA CYS A 163 21.60 4.63 -16.67
C CYS A 163 20.73 5.74 -16.03
N TYR A 164 20.53 5.72 -14.71
CA TYR A 164 19.63 6.65 -14.01
C TYR A 164 20.36 7.69 -13.16
N CYS A 165 21.46 7.30 -12.51
CA CYS A 165 22.24 8.13 -11.59
C CYS A 165 23.71 8.24 -12.07
N PRO A 166 23.98 8.81 -13.26
CA PRO A 166 25.35 8.89 -13.79
C PRO A 166 26.30 9.71 -12.89
N ALA A 167 25.74 10.49 -11.95
CA ALA A 167 26.45 11.07 -10.82
C ALA A 167 26.01 10.35 -9.52
N ALA A 168 26.85 9.46 -8.98
CA ALA A 168 26.69 8.88 -7.65
C ALA A 168 28.08 8.71 -7.01
N PRO A 169 28.18 8.62 -5.67
CA PRO A 169 27.89 9.61 -4.63
C PRO A 169 29.15 10.44 -4.29
N GLY A 170 29.00 11.75 -4.07
CA GLY A 170 30.08 12.67 -3.63
C GLY A 170 30.42 13.82 -4.58
N MET A 171 29.78 13.92 -5.75
CA MET A 171 29.86 15.10 -6.61
C MET A 171 28.48 15.75 -6.74
N PRO A 172 28.42 17.10 -6.73
CA PRO A 172 27.17 17.83 -6.82
C PRO A 172 26.43 17.43 -8.10
N LEU A 173 25.15 17.08 -7.97
CA LEU A 173 24.27 17.03 -9.14
C LEU A 173 24.32 18.40 -9.83
N PRO A 174 24.21 18.45 -11.17
CA PRO A 174 24.10 19.72 -11.88
C PRO A 174 22.86 20.44 -11.37
N THR A 175 23.10 21.47 -10.56
CA THR A 175 22.08 22.38 -10.06
C THR A 175 21.37 22.98 -11.26
N ALA A 176 20.05 23.16 -11.14
CA ALA A 176 19.13 23.59 -12.20
C ALA A 176 19.41 24.99 -12.83
N GLY A 177 20.60 25.57 -12.60
CA GLY A 177 21.07 26.82 -13.19
C GLY A 177 22.34 26.72 -14.05
N SER A 178 22.91 25.53 -14.29
CA SER A 178 24.10 25.38 -15.16
C SER A 178 23.85 24.43 -16.33
N LEU A 179 22.84 24.74 -17.15
CA LEU A 179 22.90 24.47 -18.58
C LEU A 179 23.50 25.70 -19.27
N ALA A 180 24.78 25.97 -18.97
CA ALA A 180 25.56 26.81 -19.85
C ALA A 180 25.75 26.02 -21.15
N ALA A 181 25.21 26.57 -22.24
CA ALA A 181 25.37 26.05 -23.59
C ALA A 181 26.84 25.62 -23.83
N PRO A 182 27.08 24.42 -24.38
CA PRO A 182 28.44 24.01 -24.67
C PRO A 182 28.96 24.90 -25.81
N THR A 183 29.95 25.72 -25.49
CA THR A 183 30.73 26.47 -26.47
C THR A 183 31.27 25.52 -27.52
N MET A 184 31.04 25.91 -28.78
CA MET A 184 31.43 25.28 -30.03
C MET A 184 32.86 24.72 -30.00
N ALA A 185 33.01 23.43 -29.76
CA ALA A 185 34.18 22.65 -30.14
C ALA A 185 33.70 21.46 -30.97
N ALA A 186 34.06 21.49 -32.25
CA ALA A 186 33.68 20.50 -33.25
C ALA A 186 34.04 19.08 -32.79
N GLY A 187 33.05 18.19 -32.72
CA GLY A 187 33.31 16.75 -32.62
C GLY A 187 32.47 15.90 -31.67
N ASN A 188 31.36 16.38 -31.08
CA ASN A 188 30.43 15.50 -30.36
C ASN A 188 29.02 15.56 -30.98
N PRO A 189 28.36 14.41 -31.23
CA PRO A 189 27.02 14.40 -31.81
C PRO A 189 25.98 14.90 -30.78
N PRO A 190 24.83 15.42 -31.23
CA PRO A 190 23.76 15.88 -30.36
C PRO A 190 23.22 14.71 -29.52
N VAL A 191 23.08 14.91 -28.20
CA VAL A 191 22.46 13.92 -27.31
C VAL A 191 20.95 14.10 -27.39
N ASP A 192 20.30 13.08 -27.95
CA ASP A 192 18.91 13.00 -28.36
C ASP A 192 17.98 12.79 -27.13
N PRO A 193 16.77 13.38 -27.06
CA PRO A 193 15.79 13.17 -25.96
C PRO A 193 15.30 11.72 -25.79
N THR A 194 15.84 10.78 -26.58
CA THR A 194 15.71 9.31 -26.49
C THR A 194 16.66 8.67 -25.46
N LEU A 195 17.48 9.45 -24.74
CA LEU A 195 18.57 8.91 -23.91
C LEU A 195 18.21 8.62 -22.44
N ILE A 196 17.04 9.06 -21.96
CA ILE A 196 16.69 9.00 -20.54
C ILE A 196 15.62 7.93 -20.30
N PRO A 197 15.94 6.83 -19.58
CA PRO A 197 14.97 5.78 -19.32
C PRO A 197 13.84 6.29 -18.40
N PRO A 198 12.57 5.89 -18.66
CA PRO A 198 11.42 6.35 -17.91
C PRO A 198 11.44 5.83 -16.47
N ILE A 199 11.08 6.69 -15.52
CA ILE A 199 11.11 6.34 -14.09
C ILE A 199 10.14 5.20 -13.73
N GLU A 200 9.07 5.02 -14.51
CA GLU A 200 8.08 3.95 -14.28
C GLU A 200 8.72 2.55 -14.34
N LEU A 201 9.84 2.37 -15.06
CA LEU A 201 10.58 1.08 -15.08
C LEU A 201 11.27 0.76 -13.76
N LEU A 202 11.57 1.78 -12.94
CA LEU A 202 12.09 1.58 -11.58
C LEU A 202 10.97 1.42 -10.55
N ARG A 203 9.73 1.79 -10.89
CA ARG A 203 8.53 1.79 -10.02
C ARG A 203 7.70 0.52 -10.08
N ASP A 204 8.32 -0.56 -10.52
CA ASP A 204 7.73 -1.89 -10.39
C ASP A 204 7.68 -2.31 -8.90
N PRO A 205 6.52 -2.74 -8.37
CA PRO A 205 6.38 -3.12 -6.95
C PRO A 205 7.29 -4.28 -6.52
N ASP A 206 7.46 -5.30 -7.38
CA ASP A 206 8.36 -6.43 -7.10
C ASP A 206 9.80 -5.91 -7.02
N LEU A 207 10.22 -5.05 -7.96
CA LEU A 207 11.55 -4.46 -7.95
C LEU A 207 11.82 -3.66 -6.67
N PHE A 208 10.86 -2.85 -6.22
CA PHE A 208 10.95 -2.13 -4.94
C PHE A 208 11.12 -3.10 -3.75
N SER A 209 10.36 -4.20 -3.72
CA SER A 209 10.48 -5.22 -2.66
C SER A 209 11.85 -5.91 -2.66
N ILE A 210 12.43 -6.17 -3.84
CA ILE A 210 13.76 -6.78 -3.97
C ILE A 210 14.84 -5.78 -3.51
N LEU A 211 14.75 -4.51 -3.88
CA LEU A 211 15.69 -3.47 -3.43
C LEU A 211 15.62 -3.27 -1.91
N ILE A 212 14.41 -3.22 -1.35
CA ILE A 212 14.20 -3.09 0.11
C ILE A 212 14.79 -4.31 0.83
N SER A 213 14.49 -5.53 0.38
CA SER A 213 15.01 -6.74 1.00
C SER A 213 16.53 -6.86 0.89
N ALA A 214 17.13 -6.43 -0.23
CA ALA A 214 18.58 -6.41 -0.39
C ALA A 214 19.24 -5.41 0.57
N LEU A 215 18.57 -4.31 0.93
CA LEU A 215 19.12 -3.24 1.77
C LEU A 215 18.78 -3.36 3.27
N PHE A 216 17.63 -3.92 3.62
CA PHE A 216 17.06 -3.84 4.98
C PHE A 216 16.78 -5.23 5.59
N ASP A 217 17.27 -6.32 5.00
CA ASP A 217 17.25 -7.63 5.65
C ASP A 217 18.34 -7.70 6.75
N PRO A 218 17.97 -7.78 8.04
CA PRO A 218 18.94 -7.79 9.15
C PRO A 218 19.90 -9.00 9.11
N ARG A 219 19.58 -10.05 8.34
CA ARG A 219 20.38 -11.28 8.25
C ARG A 219 21.47 -11.19 7.18
N LYS A 220 21.40 -10.22 6.27
CA LYS A 220 22.26 -10.12 5.08
C LYS A 220 22.91 -8.74 5.00
N PRO A 221 24.11 -8.55 5.56
CA PRO A 221 24.80 -7.26 5.47
C PRO A 221 25.19 -6.96 4.01
N VAL A 222 24.91 -5.72 3.59
CA VAL A 222 25.25 -5.24 2.24
C VAL A 222 26.73 -4.91 2.17
N ASN A 223 27.37 -5.28 1.05
CA ASN A 223 28.75 -4.88 0.80
C ASN A 223 28.88 -3.34 0.76
N PRO A 224 29.73 -2.72 1.60
CA PRO A 224 29.84 -1.26 1.70
C PRO A 224 30.19 -0.57 0.38
N GLN A 225 30.92 -1.24 -0.52
CA GLN A 225 31.28 -0.69 -1.83
C GLN A 225 30.08 -0.48 -2.76
N HIS A 226 29.01 -1.25 -2.56
CA HIS A 226 27.81 -1.18 -3.39
C HIS A 226 26.63 -0.49 -2.68
N ARG A 227 26.63 -0.42 -1.34
CA ARG A 227 25.58 0.22 -0.53
C ARG A 227 25.08 1.55 -1.10
N GLY A 228 25.99 2.49 -1.36
CA GLY A 228 25.62 3.82 -1.87
C GLY A 228 24.88 3.78 -3.21
N LYS A 229 25.15 2.78 -4.06
CA LYS A 229 24.48 2.60 -5.35
C LYS A 229 23.05 2.06 -5.20
N TYR A 230 22.86 1.11 -4.29
CA TYR A 230 21.53 0.60 -3.96
C TYR A 230 20.65 1.70 -3.36
N LEU A 231 21.18 2.46 -2.39
CA LEU A 231 20.49 3.59 -1.79
C LEU A 231 20.17 4.68 -2.81
N ALA A 232 21.10 4.96 -3.74
CA ALA A 232 20.89 5.95 -4.80
C ALA A 232 19.72 5.57 -5.71
N ILE A 233 19.63 4.31 -6.17
CA ILE A 233 18.52 3.86 -7.02
C ILE A 233 17.20 3.93 -6.26
N LEU A 234 17.17 3.48 -5.01
CA LEU A 234 15.95 3.48 -4.21
C LEU A 234 15.46 4.92 -3.92
N ALA A 235 16.38 5.81 -3.52
CA ALA A 235 16.09 7.23 -3.33
C ALA A 235 15.60 7.86 -4.63
N PHE A 236 16.23 7.54 -5.76
CA PHE A 236 15.85 8.04 -7.07
C PHE A 236 14.42 7.62 -7.44
N ALA A 237 14.11 6.32 -7.35
CA ALA A 237 12.79 5.79 -7.70
C ALA A 237 11.67 6.39 -6.84
N ALA A 238 11.95 6.68 -5.56
CA ALA A 238 11.01 7.23 -4.61
C ALA A 238 10.78 8.75 -4.74
N SER A 239 11.83 9.53 -5.06
CA SER A 239 11.79 11.00 -4.96
C SER A 239 11.69 11.74 -6.30
N VAL A 240 12.16 11.14 -7.39
CA VAL A 240 12.26 11.80 -8.69
C VAL A 240 10.94 11.75 -9.43
N TYR A 241 10.61 12.77 -10.23
CA TYR A 241 9.44 12.73 -11.11
C TYR A 241 9.72 13.42 -12.43
N ASP A 242 8.99 12.98 -13.45
CA ASP A 242 9.14 13.39 -14.84
C ASP A 242 7.97 14.32 -15.24
N ILE A 243 8.28 15.50 -15.77
CA ILE A 243 7.31 16.50 -16.24
C ILE A 243 7.41 16.64 -17.78
N PRO A 244 6.32 16.48 -18.55
CA PRO A 244 6.35 16.67 -20.00
C PRO A 244 6.56 18.15 -20.39
N THR A 245 7.44 18.41 -21.35
CA THR A 245 7.85 19.77 -21.74
C THR A 245 6.88 20.48 -22.70
N ASP A 246 5.90 19.78 -23.26
CA ASP A 246 4.96 20.34 -24.26
C ASP A 246 3.84 21.22 -23.66
N SER A 247 3.89 21.51 -22.36
CA SER A 247 3.01 22.51 -21.76
C SER A 247 3.62 23.90 -21.95
N ALA A 248 3.09 24.65 -22.92
CA ALA A 248 3.59 25.94 -23.41
C ALA A 248 3.60 27.12 -22.40
N ASP A 249 3.51 26.88 -21.09
CA ASP A 249 3.43 27.92 -20.06
C ASP A 249 4.60 27.90 -19.04
N ALA A 250 5.63 27.09 -19.23
CA ALA A 250 6.72 26.94 -18.25
C ALA A 250 7.84 28.01 -18.31
N THR A 251 7.64 29.13 -19.02
CA THR A 251 8.59 30.28 -18.99
C THR A 251 8.35 31.24 -17.82
N ASN A 252 7.27 31.09 -17.07
CA ASN A 252 7.09 31.78 -15.80
C ASN A 252 7.21 30.75 -14.68
N GLY A 253 8.18 30.90 -13.78
CA GLY A 253 8.53 29.99 -12.70
C GLY A 253 7.45 29.75 -11.62
N GLY A 254 6.24 29.41 -12.03
CA GLY A 254 5.23 28.82 -11.17
C GLY A 254 5.44 27.32 -11.10
N LEU A 255 5.67 26.82 -9.89
CA LEU A 255 5.50 25.40 -9.57
C LEU A 255 4.14 24.93 -10.12
N PRO A 256 4.04 23.76 -10.76
CA PRO A 256 2.74 23.16 -10.99
C PRO A 256 2.11 22.89 -9.62
N MET A 257 1.12 23.71 -9.26
CA MET A 257 0.19 23.39 -8.18
C MET A 257 -0.43 22.02 -8.52
N ASP A 258 -0.29 21.10 -7.58
CA ASP A 258 -0.86 19.75 -7.52
C ASP A 258 -0.07 18.63 -8.20
N LEU A 259 0.56 17.80 -7.34
CA LEU A 259 1.23 16.52 -7.59
C LEU A 259 0.35 15.54 -8.42
N GLU A 260 -0.97 15.62 -8.27
CA GLU A 260 -1.94 14.85 -9.05
C GLU A 260 -1.89 15.12 -10.56
N THR A 261 -1.57 16.36 -10.96
CA THR A 261 -1.60 16.77 -12.37
C THR A 261 -0.37 16.27 -13.12
N ALA A 262 0.78 16.18 -12.43
CA ALA A 262 2.00 15.59 -12.96
C ALA A 262 1.86 14.08 -13.19
N VAL A 263 1.28 13.35 -12.23
CA VAL A 263 1.08 11.88 -12.31
C VAL A 263 0.14 11.48 -13.46
N ARG A 264 -0.86 12.31 -13.80
CA ARG A 264 -1.79 12.04 -14.91
C ARG A 264 -1.13 12.11 -16.30
N THR A 265 0.03 12.74 -16.41
CA THR A 265 0.67 12.98 -17.71
C THR A 265 1.80 11.99 -18.01
N THR A 266 2.15 11.09 -17.08
CA THR A 266 3.24 10.11 -17.29
C THR A 266 2.85 8.86 -18.09
N SER A 267 1.55 8.61 -18.32
CA SER A 267 1.08 7.39 -18.99
C SER A 267 1.14 7.42 -20.54
N SER A 268 1.67 8.48 -21.15
CA SER A 268 1.83 8.57 -22.61
C SER A 268 3.10 9.35 -22.97
N ILE A 269 4.24 8.78 -22.59
CA ILE A 269 5.57 9.34 -22.87
C ILE A 269 6.29 8.45 -23.89
N THR A 270 5.76 8.39 -25.10
CA THR A 270 6.55 7.99 -26.26
C THR A 270 6.63 9.18 -27.20
N GLY A 271 7.81 9.80 -27.27
CA GLY A 271 8.11 10.87 -28.24
C GLY A 271 7.95 12.33 -27.76
N LYS A 272 7.81 12.60 -26.46
CA LYS A 272 7.80 13.96 -25.90
C LYS A 272 9.05 14.22 -25.07
N SER A 273 9.60 15.44 -25.15
CA SER A 273 10.69 15.85 -24.27
C SER A 273 10.18 15.93 -22.81
N VAL A 274 11.01 15.51 -21.87
CA VAL A 274 10.67 15.38 -20.44
C VAL A 274 11.73 16.10 -19.60
N ARG A 275 11.28 16.87 -18.61
CA ARG A 275 12.13 17.46 -17.58
C ARG A 275 12.07 16.60 -16.31
N ARG A 276 13.22 16.18 -15.80
CA ARG A 276 13.36 15.43 -14.55
C ARG A 276 13.58 16.36 -13.37
N VAL A 277 12.83 16.18 -12.29
CA VAL A 277 12.96 16.96 -11.05
C VAL A 277 13.57 16.11 -9.93
N LEU A 278 14.59 16.65 -9.25
CA LEU A 278 15.39 15.94 -8.24
C LEU A 278 15.40 16.64 -6.87
N ASP A 279 14.47 17.57 -6.63
CA ASP A 279 14.52 18.49 -5.47
C ASP A 279 14.57 17.78 -4.10
N PHE A 280 13.97 16.58 -3.99
CA PHE A 280 13.93 15.80 -2.75
C PHE A 280 14.94 14.64 -2.69
N TYR A 281 15.73 14.43 -3.75
CA TYR A 281 16.62 13.27 -3.86
C TYR A 281 17.67 13.23 -2.75
N ASP A 282 18.40 14.32 -2.54
CA ASP A 282 19.51 14.36 -1.57
C ASP A 282 19.02 14.14 -0.13
N VAL A 283 17.87 14.73 0.22
CA VAL A 283 17.27 14.58 1.55
C VAL A 283 16.75 13.15 1.75
N THR A 284 16.11 12.57 0.72
CA THR A 284 15.62 11.18 0.76
C THR A 284 16.78 10.18 0.87
N TYR A 285 17.86 10.41 0.12
CA TYR A 285 19.08 9.60 0.19
C TYR A 285 19.71 9.67 1.58
N ALA A 286 19.86 10.87 2.15
CA ALA A 286 20.42 11.06 3.49
C ALA A 286 19.57 10.36 4.56
N ALA A 287 18.24 10.45 4.47
CA ALA A 287 17.33 9.76 5.38
C ALA A 287 17.42 8.23 5.27
N LEU A 288 17.50 7.69 4.05
CA LEU A 288 17.70 6.26 3.81
C LEU A 288 19.06 5.76 4.32
N ASP A 289 20.13 6.53 4.12
CA ASP A 289 21.47 6.18 4.58
C ASP A 289 21.57 6.18 6.12
N ALA A 290 20.95 7.17 6.78
CA ALA A 290 20.82 7.21 8.23
C ALA A 290 20.03 6.01 8.77
N ALA A 291 18.84 5.75 8.22
CA ALA A 291 17.99 4.64 8.62
C ALA A 291 18.68 3.27 8.44
N HIS A 292 19.34 3.05 7.29
CA HIS A 292 20.08 1.81 7.04
C HIS A 292 21.22 1.61 8.05
N THR A 293 21.94 2.68 8.40
CA THR A 293 23.01 2.64 9.41
C THR A 293 22.46 2.24 10.77
N ILE A 294 21.33 2.81 11.17
CA ILE A 294 20.66 2.53 12.44
C ILE A 294 20.20 1.06 12.50
N CYS A 295 19.53 0.57 11.45
CA CYS A 295 18.99 -0.80 11.41
C CYS A 295 20.06 -1.91 11.40
N HIS A 296 21.28 -1.63 10.93
CA HIS A 296 22.38 -2.61 10.86
C HIS A 296 23.45 -2.40 11.94
N LYS A 297 23.25 -1.44 12.84
CA LYS A 297 24.13 -1.28 13.99
C LYS A 297 23.88 -2.44 14.93
N HIS A 298 24.90 -3.24 15.21
CA HIS A 298 24.85 -4.30 16.23
C HIS A 298 24.89 -3.67 17.63
N SER A 299 23.83 -2.97 17.98
CA SER A 299 23.67 -2.28 19.27
C SER A 299 23.18 -3.25 20.34
N SER A 300 23.67 -3.08 21.57
CA SER A 300 23.12 -3.76 22.74
C SER A 300 21.67 -3.30 22.98
N SER A 301 20.84 -4.08 23.68
CA SER A 301 19.40 -3.77 23.87
C SER A 301 19.12 -2.42 24.53
N SER A 302 20.06 -1.88 25.32
CA SER A 302 19.97 -0.55 25.93
C SER A 302 20.26 0.60 24.95
N ASP A 303 21.16 0.40 23.98
CA ASP A 303 21.52 1.40 22.97
C ASP A 303 20.44 1.52 21.89
N LEU A 304 19.69 0.43 21.70
CA LEU A 304 18.63 0.30 20.71
C LEU A 304 17.50 1.34 20.91
N GLN A 305 17.16 1.69 22.15
CA GLN A 305 16.12 2.71 22.41
C GLN A 305 16.55 4.12 21.93
N ALA A 306 17.83 4.47 22.10
CA ALA A 306 18.35 5.76 21.64
C ALA A 306 18.46 5.81 20.11
N ASP A 307 18.95 4.72 19.52
CA ASP A 307 19.05 4.55 18.07
C ASP A 307 17.67 4.64 17.39
N MET A 308 16.61 4.16 18.05
CA MET A 308 15.25 4.20 17.51
C MET A 308 14.56 5.55 17.67
N ARG A 309 14.86 6.32 18.72
CA ARG A 309 14.46 7.74 18.77
C ARG A 309 15.11 8.56 17.66
N ALA A 310 16.35 8.23 17.30
CA ALA A 310 17.04 8.86 16.18
C ALA A 310 16.44 8.47 14.82
N LEU A 311 15.71 7.35 14.73
CA LEU A 311 15.03 6.89 13.52
C LEU A 311 13.74 7.67 13.23
N CYS A 312 12.98 8.06 14.27
CA CYS A 312 11.66 8.69 14.13
C CYS A 312 11.61 9.90 13.13
N PRO A 313 12.57 10.85 13.13
CA PRO A 313 12.54 11.97 12.17
C PRO A 313 12.61 11.52 10.70
N HIS A 314 13.26 10.39 10.43
CA HIS A 314 13.43 9.85 9.08
C HIS A 314 12.21 9.06 8.60
N LEU A 315 11.32 8.63 9.50
CA LEU A 315 10.09 7.92 9.14
C LEU A 315 9.11 8.79 8.35
N THR A 316 9.28 10.12 8.37
CA THR A 316 8.48 11.08 7.58
C THR A 316 8.49 10.77 6.09
N PHE A 317 9.53 10.11 5.59
CA PHE A 317 9.62 9.67 4.20
C PHE A 317 8.95 8.29 4.02
N PRO A 318 7.94 8.15 3.13
CA PRO A 318 7.24 6.88 2.93
C PRO A 318 8.17 5.72 2.56
N VAL A 319 9.19 5.97 1.72
CA VAL A 319 10.16 4.94 1.34
C VAL A 319 10.97 4.44 2.54
N VAL A 320 11.35 5.33 3.45
CA VAL A 320 12.07 4.96 4.68
C VAL A 320 11.16 4.16 5.60
N ALA A 321 9.91 4.59 5.78
CA ALA A 321 8.92 3.86 6.55
C ALA A 321 8.67 2.44 5.98
N ALA A 322 8.58 2.28 4.66
CA ALA A 322 8.45 0.97 4.02
C ALA A 322 9.69 0.07 4.24
N CYS A 323 10.89 0.65 4.19
CA CYS A 323 12.14 -0.06 4.49
C CYS A 323 12.21 -0.53 5.96
N VAL A 324 11.89 0.36 6.89
CA VAL A 324 11.89 0.06 8.32
C VAL A 324 10.80 -0.96 8.65
N LEU A 325 9.61 -0.85 8.04
CA LEU A 325 8.54 -1.82 8.20
C LEU A 325 8.99 -3.23 7.77
N TYR A 326 9.67 -3.36 6.63
CA TYR A 326 10.24 -4.62 6.19
C TYR A 326 11.32 -5.14 7.16
N TRP A 327 12.19 -4.26 7.64
CA TRP A 327 13.21 -4.62 8.62
C TRP A 327 12.59 -5.14 9.92
N ILE A 328 11.53 -4.48 10.44
CA ILE A 328 10.77 -4.92 11.62
C ILE A 328 10.11 -6.28 11.35
N GLU A 329 9.45 -6.45 10.21
CA GLU A 329 8.81 -7.71 9.80
C GLU A 329 9.82 -8.87 9.86
N VAL A 330 10.98 -8.72 9.24
CA VAL A 330 12.02 -9.76 9.26
C VAL A 330 12.63 -9.92 10.65
N ALA A 331 12.89 -8.83 11.37
CA ALA A 331 13.49 -8.87 12.71
C ALA A 331 12.60 -9.59 13.73
N LEU A 332 11.29 -9.32 13.71
CA LEU A 332 10.32 -9.91 14.64
C LEU A 332 9.98 -11.35 14.28
N ILE A 333 9.83 -11.68 12.99
CA ILE A 333 9.44 -13.03 12.55
C ILE A 333 10.64 -13.99 12.54
N SER A 334 11.80 -13.55 12.06
CA SER A 334 12.94 -14.45 11.80
C SER A 334 13.87 -14.63 12.99
N THR A 335 13.84 -13.71 13.96
CA THR A 335 14.81 -13.69 15.03
C THR A 335 14.11 -14.03 16.34
N HIS A 336 14.67 -14.97 17.09
CA HIS A 336 14.40 -15.18 18.53
C HIS A 336 14.68 -13.92 19.40
N LEU A 337 14.80 -12.73 18.79
CA LEU A 337 14.83 -11.44 19.46
C LEU A 337 13.57 -11.25 20.29
N LEU A 338 12.42 -11.76 19.85
CA LEU A 338 11.20 -11.68 20.65
C LEU A 338 11.33 -12.49 21.94
N SER A 339 11.76 -13.75 21.87
CA SER A 339 11.93 -14.58 23.08
C SER A 339 12.95 -14.00 24.06
N ASN A 340 14.00 -13.33 23.57
CA ASN A 340 15.01 -12.70 24.44
C ASN A 340 14.61 -11.31 24.97
N SER A 341 13.83 -10.52 24.21
CA SER A 341 13.48 -9.13 24.57
C SER A 341 12.23 -9.02 25.45
N PHE A 342 11.31 -9.98 25.38
CA PHE A 342 10.06 -9.99 26.18
C PHE A 342 10.25 -10.33 27.65
N THR A 343 11.47 -10.64 28.09
CA THR A 343 11.79 -10.91 29.50
C THR A 343 11.72 -9.65 30.38
N THR A 344 11.68 -8.45 29.77
CA THR A 344 11.52 -7.18 30.47
C THR A 344 10.10 -6.65 30.27
N SER A 345 9.47 -6.17 31.34
CA SER A 345 8.05 -5.74 31.46
C SER A 345 7.58 -4.61 30.51
N THR A 346 8.33 -4.27 29.47
CA THR A 346 8.05 -3.14 28.57
C THR A 346 7.70 -3.68 27.19
N PRO A 347 6.62 -3.21 26.53
CA PRO A 347 6.33 -3.61 25.16
C PRO A 347 7.53 -3.32 24.27
N PRO A 348 7.88 -4.21 23.31
CA PRO A 348 9.00 -4.00 22.43
C PRO A 348 8.80 -2.68 21.69
N TRP A 349 9.82 -1.83 21.75
CA TRP A 349 9.83 -0.54 21.07
C TRP A 349 9.52 -0.67 19.56
N HIS A 350 9.76 -1.84 18.94
CA HIS A 350 9.38 -2.14 17.57
C HIS A 350 7.90 -1.87 17.32
N LEU A 351 7.02 -2.21 18.28
CA LEU A 351 5.58 -1.95 18.18
C LEU A 351 5.28 -0.45 18.20
N ALA A 352 6.03 0.35 18.97
CA ALA A 352 5.88 1.81 18.97
C ALA A 352 6.36 2.44 17.65
N VAL A 353 7.35 1.85 16.99
CA VAL A 353 7.76 2.29 15.63
C VAL A 353 6.69 1.95 14.60
N LEU A 354 5.98 0.81 14.75
CA LEU A 354 4.82 0.49 13.92
C LEU A 354 3.70 1.53 14.09
N ASP A 355 3.44 1.98 15.32
CA ASP A 355 2.48 3.06 15.59
C ASP A 355 2.88 4.35 14.85
N GLU A 356 4.15 4.77 14.95
CA GLU A 356 4.63 5.97 14.27
C GLU A 356 4.51 5.86 12.75
N ILE A 357 4.83 4.70 12.17
CA ILE A 357 4.68 4.43 10.73
C ILE A 357 3.21 4.54 10.33
N ALA A 358 2.30 3.95 11.10
CA ALA A 358 0.87 3.96 10.82
C ALA A 358 0.24 5.35 10.99
N PHE A 359 0.73 6.12 11.96
CA PHE A 359 0.32 7.50 12.23
C PHE A 359 0.68 8.40 11.06
N GLN A 360 1.93 8.33 10.58
CA GLN A 360 2.41 9.18 9.50
C GLN A 360 1.91 8.76 8.11
N HIS A 361 1.69 7.46 7.87
CA HIS A 361 1.43 6.93 6.52
C HIS A 361 0.17 6.06 6.47
N SER A 362 -0.92 6.63 5.94
CA SER A 362 -2.18 5.91 5.78
C SER A 362 -2.07 4.67 4.87
N LEU A 363 -1.24 4.74 3.83
CA LEU A 363 -1.04 3.65 2.87
C LEU A 363 -0.26 2.45 3.45
N HIS A 364 0.44 2.63 4.59
CA HIS A 364 1.15 1.54 5.24
C HIS A 364 0.29 0.79 6.27
N ARG A 365 -0.85 1.37 6.71
CA ARG A 365 -1.74 0.76 7.70
C ARG A 365 -2.16 -0.68 7.36
N PRO A 366 -2.51 -1.03 6.11
CA PRO A 366 -2.84 -2.41 5.76
C PRO A 366 -1.66 -3.37 5.97
N LYS A 367 -0.43 -2.94 5.65
CA LYS A 367 0.76 -3.77 5.80
C LYS A 367 1.20 -3.90 7.27
N VAL A 368 1.07 -2.81 8.05
CA VAL A 368 1.26 -2.85 9.51
C VAL A 368 0.26 -3.81 10.14
N PHE A 369 -1.02 -3.72 9.77
CA PHE A 369 -2.04 -4.61 10.28
C PHE A 369 -1.77 -6.09 9.93
N ALA A 370 -1.38 -6.38 8.68
CA ALA A 370 -1.01 -7.73 8.28
C ALA A 370 0.14 -8.31 9.12
N LEU A 371 1.15 -7.49 9.44
CA LEU A 371 2.23 -7.89 10.35
C LEU A 371 1.71 -8.15 11.77
N LEU A 372 0.84 -7.28 12.30
CA LEU A 372 0.23 -7.49 13.62
C LEU A 372 -0.59 -8.79 13.67
N GLN A 373 -1.34 -9.12 12.61
CA GLN A 373 -2.06 -10.39 12.50
C GLN A 373 -1.12 -11.59 12.48
N GLN A 374 -0.02 -11.51 11.74
CA GLN A 374 1.00 -12.57 11.72
C GLN A 374 1.66 -12.77 13.08
N LEU A 375 1.99 -11.68 13.79
CA LEU A 375 2.55 -11.74 15.14
C LEU A 375 1.54 -12.27 16.16
N PHE A 376 0.26 -11.95 15.99
CA PHE A 376 -0.80 -12.44 16.87
C PHE A 376 -1.04 -13.95 16.71
N ALA A 377 -0.94 -14.45 15.48
CA ALA A 377 -1.10 -15.87 15.15
C ALA A 377 0.17 -16.71 15.41
N ALA A 378 1.32 -16.06 15.58
CA ALA A 378 2.58 -16.75 15.84
C ALA A 378 2.59 -17.39 17.24
N GLU A 379 3.14 -18.60 17.31
CA GLU A 379 3.41 -19.29 18.58
C GLU A 379 4.81 -18.90 19.07
N PHE A 380 4.90 -18.41 20.30
CA PHE A 380 6.17 -18.05 20.93
C PHE A 380 6.48 -19.02 22.07
N ASP A 381 7.75 -19.42 22.21
CA ASP A 381 8.23 -20.19 23.37
C ASP A 381 8.39 -19.26 24.58
N LEU A 382 7.26 -18.77 25.10
CA LEU A 382 7.15 -17.82 26.21
C LEU A 382 6.24 -18.41 27.29
N ASP A 383 6.37 -17.89 28.52
CA ASP A 383 5.41 -18.20 29.58
C ASP A 383 4.00 -17.68 29.22
N ALA A 384 2.96 -18.43 29.58
CA ALA A 384 1.58 -18.15 29.17
C ALA A 384 1.11 -16.75 29.57
N LEU A 385 1.55 -16.25 30.73
CA LEU A 385 1.23 -14.90 31.19
C LEU A 385 1.90 -13.81 30.32
N VAL A 386 3.15 -14.05 29.91
CA VAL A 386 3.91 -13.13 29.04
C VAL A 386 3.31 -13.13 27.65
N GLU A 387 2.96 -14.30 27.11
CA GLU A 387 2.32 -14.43 25.81
C GLU A 387 0.96 -13.71 25.79
N LEU A 388 0.15 -13.85 26.84
CA LEU A 388 -1.11 -13.11 26.99
C LEU A 388 -0.88 -11.60 27.03
N SER A 389 0.16 -11.14 27.75
CA SER A 389 0.50 -9.72 27.81
C SER A 389 0.95 -9.16 26.45
N LEU A 390 1.65 -9.97 25.65
CA LEU A 390 2.06 -9.64 24.30
C LEU A 390 0.87 -9.54 23.36
N LYS A 391 -0.02 -10.55 23.36
CA LYS A 391 -1.24 -10.53 22.55
C LYS A 391 -2.13 -9.34 22.92
N LYS A 392 -2.20 -8.98 24.20
CA LYS A 392 -2.86 -7.74 24.65
C LYS A 392 -2.19 -6.50 24.04
N ALA A 393 -0.86 -6.38 24.14
CA ALA A 393 -0.14 -5.25 23.56
C ALA A 393 -0.31 -5.15 22.03
N ILE A 394 -0.39 -6.28 21.31
CA ILE A 394 -0.69 -6.31 19.87
C ILE A 394 -2.10 -5.78 19.61
N PHE A 395 -3.10 -6.20 20.39
CA PHE A 395 -4.44 -5.63 20.29
C PHE A 395 -4.47 -4.13 20.57
N ASP A 396 -3.68 -3.62 21.52
CA ASP A 396 -3.56 -2.18 21.77
C ASP A 396 -3.04 -1.42 20.53
N ARG A 397 -2.15 -2.04 19.73
CA ARG A 397 -1.71 -1.48 18.44
C ARG A 397 -2.81 -1.54 17.37
N CYS A 398 -3.60 -2.61 17.35
CA CYS A 398 -4.79 -2.69 16.50
C CYS A 398 -5.82 -1.61 16.87
N ILE A 399 -6.07 -1.37 18.16
CA ILE A 399 -6.97 -0.30 18.63
C ILE A 399 -6.41 1.07 18.24
N PHE A 400 -5.09 1.26 18.31
CA PHE A 400 -4.46 2.47 17.79
C PHE A 400 -4.66 2.65 16.28
N LEU A 401 -4.56 1.59 15.47
CA LEU A 401 -4.90 1.66 14.05
C LEU A 401 -6.38 2.00 13.82
N LEU A 402 -7.28 1.54 14.70
CA LEU A 402 -8.70 1.89 14.67
C LEU A 402 -8.91 3.39 14.87
N SER A 403 -8.18 4.02 15.80
CA SER A 403 -8.22 5.48 16.00
C SER A 403 -7.60 6.28 14.85
N LEU A 404 -6.88 5.60 13.94
CA LEU A 404 -6.37 6.15 12.68
C LEU A 404 -7.27 5.80 11.48
N ASP A 405 -8.58 5.70 11.67
CA ASP A 405 -9.59 5.42 10.64
C ASP A 405 -9.45 4.05 9.93
N TYR A 406 -8.60 3.13 10.41
CA TYR A 406 -8.48 1.78 9.85
C TYR A 406 -9.39 0.78 10.58
N VAL A 407 -10.70 1.05 10.61
CA VAL A 407 -11.64 0.40 11.55
C VAL A 407 -12.09 -0.99 11.10
N ILE A 408 -12.67 -1.10 9.89
CA ILE A 408 -13.42 -2.30 9.47
C ILE A 408 -12.56 -3.58 9.47
N PRO A 409 -11.35 -3.60 8.88
CA PRO A 409 -10.52 -4.82 8.88
C PRO A 409 -10.15 -5.30 10.28
N ILE A 410 -10.01 -4.37 11.23
CA ILE A 410 -9.63 -4.67 12.61
C ILE A 410 -10.78 -5.30 13.37
N VAL A 411 -11.98 -4.75 13.22
CA VAL A 411 -13.19 -5.30 13.85
C VAL A 411 -13.50 -6.69 13.27
N LYS A 412 -13.37 -6.87 11.95
CA LYS A 412 -13.48 -8.19 11.29
C LYS A 412 -12.51 -9.21 11.88
N PHE A 413 -11.25 -8.83 12.06
CA PHE A 413 -10.25 -9.71 12.69
C PHE A 413 -10.61 -10.07 14.13
N ALA A 414 -11.05 -9.11 14.95
CA ALA A 414 -11.51 -9.41 16.32
C ALA A 414 -12.71 -10.37 16.33
N ARG A 415 -13.64 -10.21 15.37
CA ARG A 415 -14.77 -11.13 15.18
C ARG A 415 -14.32 -12.53 14.76
N GLU A 416 -13.37 -12.64 13.83
CA GLU A 416 -12.77 -13.92 13.42
C GLU A 416 -12.10 -14.62 14.61
N CYS A 417 -11.36 -13.87 15.44
CA CYS A 417 -10.77 -14.40 16.67
C CYS A 417 -11.83 -14.98 17.62
N LEU A 418 -12.96 -14.28 17.81
CA LEU A 418 -14.08 -14.73 18.64
C LEU A 418 -14.77 -16.01 18.08
N VAL A 419 -14.89 -16.13 16.77
CA VAL A 419 -15.49 -17.29 16.11
C VAL A 419 -14.55 -18.49 16.14
N SER A 420 -13.24 -18.26 16.01
CA SER A 420 -12.24 -19.33 15.98
C SER A 420 -12.08 -20.11 17.29
N ASP A 421 -12.55 -19.54 18.42
CA ASP A 421 -12.48 -20.09 19.79
C ASP A 421 -11.06 -20.48 20.27
N ARG A 422 -10.01 -20.08 19.55
CA ARG A 422 -8.61 -20.33 19.92
C ARG A 422 -7.95 -19.18 20.69
N VAL A 423 -8.67 -18.07 20.83
CA VAL A 423 -8.17 -16.84 21.45
C VAL A 423 -8.84 -16.66 22.81
N ASP A 424 -8.05 -16.30 23.82
CA ASP A 424 -8.58 -16.01 25.15
C ASP A 424 -9.63 -14.90 25.12
N LEU A 425 -10.82 -15.20 25.66
CA LEU A 425 -11.94 -14.26 25.75
C LEU A 425 -11.59 -12.98 26.55
N SER A 426 -10.56 -13.03 27.41
CA SER A 426 -10.05 -11.85 28.11
C SER A 426 -9.49 -10.79 27.16
N LEU A 427 -8.89 -11.20 26.04
CA LEU A 427 -8.36 -10.31 25.01
C LEU A 427 -9.50 -9.65 24.22
N ILE A 428 -10.53 -10.42 23.86
CA ILE A 428 -11.72 -9.89 23.16
C ILE A 428 -12.49 -8.93 24.06
N ARG A 429 -12.60 -9.21 25.36
CA ARG A 429 -13.19 -8.29 26.34
C ARG A 429 -12.38 -6.99 26.45
N HIS A 430 -11.06 -7.09 26.55
CA HIS A 430 -10.17 -5.92 26.55
C HIS A 430 -10.37 -5.07 25.29
N PHE A 431 -10.34 -5.70 24.11
CA PHE A 431 -10.63 -5.02 22.85
C PHE A 431 -11.99 -4.33 22.85
N SER A 432 -13.04 -5.03 23.29
CA SER A 432 -14.40 -4.49 23.32
C SER A 432 -14.52 -3.27 24.24
N SER A 433 -13.90 -3.32 25.43
CA SER A 433 -13.88 -2.22 26.38
C SER A 433 -13.18 -0.98 25.81
N GLU A 434 -11.97 -1.15 25.30
CA GLU A 434 -11.19 -0.03 24.75
C GLU A 434 -11.87 0.58 23.53
N VAL A 435 -12.45 -0.24 22.64
CA VAL A 435 -13.17 0.27 21.45
C VAL A 435 -14.38 1.08 21.86
N VAL A 436 -15.19 0.61 22.81
CA VAL A 436 -16.37 1.34 23.29
C VAL A 436 -15.99 2.67 23.96
N GLU A 437 -14.82 2.75 24.59
CA GLU A 437 -14.33 3.99 25.21
C GLU A 437 -13.85 5.05 24.21
N ILE A 438 -13.40 4.63 23.01
CA ILE A 438 -12.86 5.56 21.99
C ILE A 438 -13.85 5.93 20.88
N VAL A 439 -14.94 5.18 20.70
CA VAL A 439 -15.95 5.46 19.66
C VAL A 439 -17.08 6.33 20.20
N ASP A 440 -17.64 7.17 19.33
CA ASP A 440 -18.82 7.99 19.63
C ASP A 440 -19.72 8.08 18.39
N ALA A 441 -20.98 8.44 18.60
CA ALA A 441 -21.97 8.60 17.54
C ALA A 441 -21.63 9.80 16.62
N PRO A 442 -22.01 9.78 15.32
CA PRO A 442 -22.83 8.78 14.64
C PRO A 442 -22.05 7.57 14.11
N TYR A 443 -22.60 6.37 14.29
CA TYR A 443 -22.00 5.12 13.80
C TYR A 443 -22.40 4.79 12.36
N SER A 444 -21.45 4.26 11.59
CA SER A 444 -21.73 3.71 10.26
C SER A 444 -22.37 2.32 10.35
N LYS A 445 -23.21 1.97 9.37
CA LYS A 445 -23.82 0.64 9.29
C LYS A 445 -22.77 -0.47 9.25
N GLN A 446 -21.74 -0.30 8.41
CA GLN A 446 -20.67 -1.29 8.25
C GLN A 446 -19.95 -1.57 9.57
N PHE A 447 -19.71 -0.54 10.40
CA PHE A 447 -19.13 -0.73 11.72
C PHE A 447 -20.06 -1.51 12.66
N LEU A 448 -21.35 -1.14 12.71
CA LEU A 448 -22.32 -1.81 13.58
C LEU A 448 -22.53 -3.28 13.20
N ASP A 449 -22.61 -3.58 11.90
CA ASP A 449 -22.79 -4.95 11.39
C ASP A 449 -21.62 -5.88 11.81
N GLU A 450 -20.41 -5.34 11.95
CA GLU A 450 -19.23 -6.11 12.35
C GLU A 450 -18.97 -6.10 13.86
N PHE A 451 -19.21 -4.99 14.55
CA PHE A 451 -18.86 -4.82 15.96
C PHE A 451 -19.95 -5.34 16.92
N LEU A 452 -21.23 -5.15 16.60
CA LEU A 452 -22.33 -5.59 17.47
C LEU A 452 -22.33 -7.10 17.74
N PRO A 453 -22.04 -7.99 16.77
CA PRO A 453 -21.89 -9.42 17.05
C PRO A 453 -20.86 -9.75 18.13
N ILE A 454 -19.82 -8.93 18.30
CA ILE A 454 -18.77 -9.13 19.31
C ILE A 454 -19.29 -8.75 20.70
N VAL A 455 -19.85 -7.55 20.85
CA VAL A 455 -20.28 -7.01 22.15
C VAL A 455 -21.59 -7.60 22.67
N VAL A 456 -22.36 -8.27 21.80
CA VAL A 456 -23.60 -8.97 22.17
C VAL A 456 -23.35 -10.43 22.55
N ASP A 457 -22.24 -11.04 22.10
CA ASP A 457 -21.90 -12.44 22.35
C ASP A 457 -21.84 -12.73 23.87
N GLN A 458 -22.61 -13.72 24.29
CA GLN A 458 -22.76 -14.06 25.71
C GLN A 458 -21.43 -14.43 26.37
N ARG A 459 -20.50 -15.07 25.65
CA ARG A 459 -19.18 -15.46 26.17
C ARG A 459 -18.30 -14.24 26.51
N VAL A 460 -18.51 -13.14 25.79
CA VAL A 460 -17.81 -11.87 26.03
C VAL A 460 -18.50 -11.14 27.18
N VAL A 461 -19.83 -11.02 27.13
CA VAL A 461 -20.64 -10.28 28.11
C VAL A 461 -20.54 -10.86 29.53
N ASP A 462 -20.61 -12.18 29.68
CA ASP A 462 -20.64 -12.83 31.01
C ASP A 462 -19.34 -12.64 31.80
N GLY A 463 -18.25 -12.22 31.13
CA GLY A 463 -16.97 -11.93 31.76
C GLY A 463 -16.84 -10.51 32.33
N PHE A 464 -17.76 -9.59 32.04
CA PHE A 464 -17.73 -8.24 32.62
C PHE A 464 -18.32 -8.23 34.02
N LYS A 465 -17.66 -7.53 34.95
CA LYS A 465 -18.21 -7.32 36.29
C LYS A 465 -19.25 -6.19 36.23
N LYS A 466 -20.46 -6.44 36.76
CA LYS A 466 -21.50 -5.40 36.90
C LYS A 466 -20.95 -4.21 37.70
N GLY A 467 -21.06 -2.99 37.16
CA GLY A 467 -20.51 -1.77 37.78
C GLY A 467 -19.89 -0.82 36.75
N ASP A 468 -18.75 -0.20 37.08
CA ASP A 468 -18.12 0.84 36.23
C ASP A 468 -17.77 0.35 34.81
N GLN A 469 -17.47 -0.94 34.63
CA GLN A 469 -17.13 -1.52 33.30
C GLN A 469 -18.34 -1.61 32.36
N THR A 470 -19.57 -1.60 32.89
CA THR A 470 -20.79 -1.72 32.07
C THR A 470 -21.35 -0.36 31.65
N ALA A 471 -20.90 0.73 32.28
CA ALA A 471 -21.38 2.08 31.97
C ALA A 471 -21.09 2.52 30.52
N PRO A 472 -19.86 2.39 29.98
CA PRO A 472 -19.56 2.80 28.61
C PRO A 472 -20.39 2.06 27.57
N PHE A 473 -20.58 0.76 27.77
CA PHE A 473 -21.39 -0.07 26.87
C PHE A 473 -22.88 0.25 26.96
N SER A 474 -23.41 0.58 28.14
CA SER A 474 -24.81 1.01 28.25
C SER A 474 -25.06 2.30 27.47
N GLN A 475 -24.12 3.26 27.51
CA GLN A 475 -24.16 4.49 26.71
C GLN A 475 -24.05 4.18 25.22
N PHE A 476 -23.14 3.29 24.84
CA PHE A 476 -22.99 2.82 23.47
C PHE A 476 -24.29 2.18 22.95
N PHE A 477 -24.86 1.19 23.65
CA PHE A 477 -26.12 0.56 23.23
C PHE A 477 -27.28 1.55 23.19
N ASP A 478 -27.36 2.49 24.13
CA ASP A 478 -28.38 3.55 24.11
C ASP A 478 -28.24 4.44 22.86
N SER A 479 -27.03 4.88 22.54
CA SER A 479 -26.75 5.68 21.35
C SER A 479 -27.03 4.91 20.04
N VAL A 480 -26.77 3.60 20.01
CA VAL A 480 -27.10 2.73 18.87
C VAL A 480 -28.61 2.63 18.69
N VAL A 481 -29.39 2.42 19.76
CA VAL A 481 -30.86 2.32 19.69
C VAL A 481 -31.51 3.61 19.17
N HIS A 482 -30.93 4.77 19.51
CA HIS A 482 -31.41 6.07 19.03
C HIS A 482 -30.88 6.46 17.64
N SER A 483 -30.01 5.64 17.04
CA SER A 483 -29.44 5.92 15.72
C SER A 483 -30.40 5.51 14.58
N GLU A 484 -30.36 6.26 13.46
CA GLU A 484 -31.13 5.91 12.25
C GLU A 484 -30.76 4.52 11.70
N GLN A 485 -29.50 4.14 11.90
CA GLN A 485 -28.94 2.86 11.43
C GLN A 485 -29.53 1.65 12.17
N PHE A 486 -30.11 1.83 13.37
CA PHE A 486 -30.71 0.74 14.14
C PHE A 486 -31.81 0.01 13.37
N SER A 487 -32.63 0.76 12.63
CA SER A 487 -33.71 0.23 11.81
C SER A 487 -33.23 -0.65 10.65
N HIS A 488 -31.97 -0.49 10.23
CA HIS A 488 -31.35 -1.22 9.12
C HIS A 488 -30.56 -2.46 9.57
N LEU A 489 -30.43 -2.69 10.88
CA LEU A 489 -29.84 -3.90 11.46
C LEU A 489 -30.81 -5.08 11.35
N SER A 490 -30.30 -6.30 11.42
CA SER A 490 -31.16 -7.50 11.44
C SER A 490 -32.01 -7.57 12.71
N GLU A 491 -33.22 -8.13 12.62
CA GLU A 491 -34.16 -8.21 13.75
C GLU A 491 -33.56 -8.96 14.97
N ALA A 492 -32.75 -9.98 14.72
CA ALA A 492 -32.02 -10.70 15.75
C ALA A 492 -31.07 -9.77 16.53
N LEU A 493 -30.28 -8.97 15.81
CA LEU A 493 -29.33 -8.03 16.41
C LEU A 493 -30.06 -6.92 17.18
N GLN A 494 -31.15 -6.39 16.62
CA GLN A 494 -31.97 -5.37 17.29
C GLN A 494 -32.53 -5.89 18.62
N THR A 495 -33.00 -7.13 18.64
CA THR A 495 -33.54 -7.77 19.85
C THR A 495 -32.43 -7.94 20.89
N SER A 496 -31.30 -8.51 20.50
CA SER A 496 -30.20 -8.72 21.44
C SER A 496 -29.60 -7.42 21.97
N VAL A 497 -29.51 -6.36 21.17
CA VAL A 497 -29.07 -5.03 21.64
C VAL A 497 -30.00 -4.49 22.72
N LYS A 498 -31.33 -4.60 22.54
CA LYS A 498 -32.31 -4.15 23.54
C LYS A 498 -32.24 -4.97 24.84
N GLU A 499 -32.17 -6.30 24.72
CA GLU A 499 -32.01 -7.20 25.87
C GLU A 499 -30.74 -6.86 26.67
N ARG A 500 -29.63 -6.57 25.99
CA ARG A 500 -28.37 -6.19 26.64
C ARG A 500 -28.44 -4.82 27.29
N LEU A 501 -29.04 -3.83 26.63
CA LEU A 501 -29.26 -2.50 27.22
C LEU A 501 -30.06 -2.59 28.53
N GLU A 502 -31.12 -3.41 28.56
CA GLU A 502 -31.91 -3.65 29.77
C GLU A 502 -31.09 -4.35 30.86
N ALA A 503 -30.30 -5.36 30.50
CA ALA A 503 -29.49 -6.11 31.45
C ALA A 503 -28.37 -5.28 32.11
N TRP A 504 -27.88 -4.23 31.44
CA TRP A 504 -26.74 -3.41 31.89
C TRP A 504 -27.15 -2.07 32.51
N ARG A 505 -28.43 -1.67 32.39
CA ARG A 505 -29.01 -0.54 33.13
C ARG A 505 -29.32 -0.85 34.60
N VAL A 506 -29.22 -2.12 35.01
CA VAL A 506 -29.46 -2.64 36.38
C VAL A 506 -28.14 -2.95 37.06
#